data_AF-A0A2W6A2V7-F1
#
_entry.id   AF-A0A2W6A2V7-F1
#
_cell.length_a   1.000
_cell.length_b   1.000
_cell.length_c   1.000
_cell.angle_alpha   90.00
_cell.angle_beta   90.00
_cell.angle_gamma   90.00
#
_symmetry.space_group_name_H-M   'P 1'
#
loop_
_entity.id
_entity.type
_entity.pdbx_description
1 polymer ?
#
loop_
_entity_poly.entity_id
_entity_poly.type
_entity_poly.pdbx_seq_one_letter_code
_entity_poly.pdbx_strand_id
1 'polypeptide(L)'
;MAKICGISKASVQRIWQANGWKPHLVKTFKLSNDPHFIEKLDDVVELYMNPPDHALVFCIDEKSQIQALDRTQARLADEERPRRNDDP
;
A
#
# COMPACT_ATOMS: atom_id res chain seq x y z
N MET A 1 11.82 20.20 2.20
CA MET A 1 11.90 20.65 0.79
C MET A 1 12.03 22.17 0.67
N ALA A 2 11.00 22.97 0.96
CA ALA A 2 11.02 24.44 0.79
C ALA A 2 12.27 25.14 1.37
N LYS A 3 12.62 24.87 2.64
CA LYS A 3 13.81 25.43 3.30
C LYS A 3 15.13 24.98 2.66
N ILE A 4 15.21 23.72 2.21
CA ILE A 4 16.40 23.14 1.58
C ILE A 4 16.62 23.79 0.20
N CYS A 5 15.55 23.99 -0.55
CA CYS A 5 15.58 24.55 -1.90
C CYS A 5 15.51 26.09 -1.93
N GLY A 6 15.40 26.77 -0.78
CA GLY A 6 15.32 28.24 -0.70
C GLY A 6 14.07 28.87 -1.33
N ILE A 7 12.98 28.11 -1.53
CA ILE A 7 11.76 28.58 -2.18
C ILE A 7 10.55 28.56 -1.25
N SER A 8 9.51 29.32 -1.60
CA SER A 8 8.26 29.37 -0.83
C SER A 8 7.55 28.00 -0.81
N LYS A 9 6.80 27.73 0.26
CA LYS A 9 5.98 26.51 0.38
C LYS A 9 4.99 26.37 -0.78
N ALA A 10 4.40 27.48 -1.23
CA ALA A 10 3.45 27.51 -2.34
C ALA A 10 4.10 27.13 -3.69
N SER A 11 5.37 27.51 -3.91
CA SER A 11 6.11 27.08 -5.11
C SER A 11 6.37 25.58 -5.09
N VAL A 12 6.79 25.01 -3.96
CA VAL A 12 6.98 23.55 -3.81
C VAL A 12 5.67 22.81 -4.08
N GLN A 13 4.55 23.27 -3.51
CA GLN A 13 3.26 22.62 -3.69
C GLN A 13 2.80 22.62 -5.15
N ARG A 14 2.96 23.73 -5.88
CA ARG A 14 2.64 23.81 -7.31
C ARG A 14 3.48 22.84 -8.14
N ILE A 15 4.79 22.79 -7.87
CA ILE A 15 5.70 21.86 -8.56
C ILE A 15 5.27 20.41 -8.30
N TRP A 16 4.97 20.06 -7.05
CA TRP A 16 4.49 18.71 -6.73
C TRP A 16 3.18 18.36 -7.42
N GLN A 17 2.19 19.26 -7.43
CA GLN A 17 0.92 19.03 -8.12
C GLN A 17 1.12 18.84 -9.62
N ALA A 18 1.91 19.70 -10.26
CA ALA A 18 2.20 19.63 -11.69
C ALA A 18 2.88 18.31 -12.11
N ASN A 19 3.62 17.68 -11.20
CA ASN A 19 4.31 16.42 -11.44
C ASN A 19 3.60 15.21 -10.81
N GLY A 20 2.43 15.39 -10.19
CA GLY A 20 1.70 14.32 -9.49
C GLY A 20 2.39 13.78 -8.23
N TRP A 21 3.33 14.52 -7.64
CA TRP A 21 4.06 14.09 -6.45
C TRP A 21 3.15 14.17 -5.22
N LYS A 22 2.99 13.03 -4.55
CA LYS A 22 2.21 12.89 -3.33
C LYS A 22 3.16 12.54 -2.17
N PRO A 23 3.83 13.52 -1.54
CA PRO A 23 4.83 13.25 -0.50
C PRO A 23 4.27 12.58 0.76
N HIS A 24 2.95 12.64 0.96
CA HIS A 24 2.24 11.92 2.01
C HIS A 24 1.96 10.45 1.67
N LEU A 25 2.04 10.07 0.39
CA LEU A 25 1.94 8.68 -0.05
C LEU A 25 3.34 8.07 -0.15
N VAL A 26 3.93 7.81 1.01
CA VAL A 26 5.16 7.03 1.08
C VAL A 26 4.78 5.57 0.92
N LYS A 27 5.17 4.95 -0.19
CA LYS A 27 5.14 3.49 -0.31
C LYS A 27 6.28 2.94 0.52
N THR A 28 6.01 2.59 1.76
CA THR A 28 6.97 1.85 2.58
C THR A 28 6.91 0.39 2.16
N PHE A 29 8.06 -0.17 1.81
CA PHE A 29 8.20 -1.63 1.71
C PHE A 29 8.63 -2.12 3.08
N LYS A 30 7.86 -3.02 3.69
CA LYS A 30 8.27 -3.68 4.93
C LYS A 30 9.33 -4.72 4.57
N LEU A 31 10.59 -4.31 4.60
CA LEU A 31 11.71 -5.23 4.54
C LEU A 31 12.15 -5.56 5.96
N SER A 32 12.28 -6.84 6.28
CA SER A 32 12.86 -7.26 7.55
C SER A 32 14.36 -6.93 7.56
N ASN A 33 14.89 -6.54 8.72
CA ASN A 33 16.34 -6.40 8.92
C ASN A 33 17.02 -7.72 9.29
N ASP A 34 16.28 -8.84 9.23
CA ASP A 34 16.81 -10.17 9.47
C ASP A 34 17.86 -10.53 8.38
N PRO A 35 19.11 -10.85 8.76
CA PRO A 35 20.14 -11.26 7.80
C PRO A 35 19.75 -12.48 6.94
N HIS A 36 18.83 -13.32 7.43
CA HIS A 36 18.35 -14.51 6.75
C HIS A 36 16.94 -14.32 6.17
N PHE A 37 16.50 -13.08 5.95
CA PHE A 37 15.13 -12.79 5.51
C PHE A 37 14.76 -13.51 4.21
N ILE A 38 15.65 -13.53 3.23
CA ILE A 38 15.38 -14.13 1.92
C ILE A 38 15.22 -15.64 2.03
N GLU A 39 16.12 -16.30 2.76
CA GLU A 39 16.04 -17.75 2.99
C GLU A 39 14.70 -18.14 3.65
N LYS A 40 14.32 -17.44 4.72
CA LYS A 40 13.04 -17.69 5.40
C LYS A 40 11.83 -17.36 4.54
N LEU A 41 11.94 -16.34 3.68
CA LEU A 41 10.88 -15.99 2.75
C LEU A 41 10.68 -17.12 1.73
N ASP A 42 11.78 -17.61 1.16
CA ASP A 42 11.76 -18.69 0.18
C ASP A 42 11.18 -19.97 0.81
N ASP A 43 11.59 -20.34 2.03
CA ASP A 43 11.03 -21.48 2.77
C ASP A 43 9.50 -21.39 2.92
N VAL A 44 9.00 -20.20 3.29
CA VAL A 44 7.55 -19.98 3.46
C VAL A 44 6.83 -20.04 2.12
N VAL A 45 7.39 -19.44 1.06
CA VAL A 45 6.79 -19.48 -0.28
C VAL A 45 6.78 -20.92 -0.82
N GLU A 46 7.85 -21.67 -0.60
CA GLU A 46 7.96 -23.07 -1.02
C GLU A 46 6.90 -23.94 -0.33
N LEU A 47 6.62 -23.71 0.95
CA LEU A 47 5.54 -24.41 1.66
C LEU A 47 4.16 -24.21 0.99
N TYR A 48 3.92 -23.05 0.39
CA TYR A 48 2.68 -22.77 -0.35
C TYR A 48 2.68 -23.36 -1.76
N MET A 49 3.81 -23.30 -2.45
CA MET A 49 3.93 -23.72 -3.84
C MET A 49 4.07 -25.24 -3.99
N ASN A 50 4.70 -25.88 -3.01
CA ASN A 50 4.96 -27.31 -2.97
C ASN A 50 4.72 -27.87 -1.55
N PRO A 51 3.45 -27.96 -1.12
CA PRO A 51 3.12 -28.48 0.20
C PRO A 51 3.50 -29.96 0.31
N PRO A 52 3.94 -30.44 1.48
CA PRO A 52 4.22 -31.85 1.70
C PRO A 52 2.98 -32.73 1.51
N ASP A 53 3.20 -34.01 1.17
CA ASP A 53 2.12 -34.97 0.98
C ASP A 53 1.23 -35.08 2.22
N HIS A 54 -0.09 -35.01 2.00
CA HIS A 54 -1.12 -35.04 3.04
C HIS A 54 -1.02 -33.92 4.09
N ALA A 55 -0.35 -32.80 3.79
CA ALA A 55 -0.27 -31.66 4.69
C ALA A 55 -1.42 -30.66 4.53
N LEU A 56 -1.77 -29.99 5.62
CA LEU A 56 -2.63 -28.80 5.63
C LEU A 56 -1.77 -27.59 6.02
N VAL A 57 -1.82 -26.53 5.21
CA VAL A 57 -1.06 -25.29 5.44
C VAL A 57 -2.01 -24.18 5.90
N PHE A 58 -1.80 -23.62 7.09
CA PHE A 58 -2.62 -22.55 7.66
C PHE A 58 -1.86 -21.23 7.76
N CYS A 59 -2.30 -20.24 6.96
CA CYS A 59 -2.03 -18.80 7.02
C CYS A 59 -2.78 -18.02 8.10
N ILE A 60 -2.12 -17.55 9.17
CA ILE A 60 -2.69 -16.60 10.12
C ILE A 60 -1.83 -15.33 10.14
N ASP A 61 -2.41 -14.20 9.74
CA ASP A 61 -1.79 -12.87 9.80
C ASP A 61 -2.59 -11.97 10.73
N GLU A 62 -1.94 -11.37 11.72
CA GLU A 62 -2.58 -10.34 12.54
C GLU A 62 -2.35 -8.98 11.90
N LYS A 63 -3.44 -8.36 11.44
CA LYS A 63 -3.40 -7.04 10.84
C LYS A 63 -4.05 -6.00 11.72
N SER A 64 -3.27 -5.42 12.64
CA SER A 64 -3.73 -4.29 13.44
C SER A 64 -4.15 -3.15 12.49
N GLN A 65 -5.39 -2.67 12.64
CA GLN A 65 -6.09 -1.68 11.80
C GLN A 65 -6.90 -2.20 10.59
N ILE A 66 -6.93 -3.51 10.30
CA ILE A 66 -8.05 -4.09 9.54
C ILE A 66 -9.05 -4.60 10.56
N GLN A 67 -10.17 -3.88 10.69
CA GLN A 67 -11.32 -4.43 11.39
C GLN A 67 -11.87 -5.57 10.53
N ALA A 68 -12.05 -6.77 11.10
CA ALA A 68 -12.78 -7.87 10.49
C ALA A 68 -14.28 -7.49 10.40
N LEU A 69 -14.58 -6.49 9.58
CA LEU A 69 -15.93 -6.16 9.18
C LEU A 69 -16.30 -7.18 8.11
N ASP A 70 -16.99 -8.24 8.51
CA ASP A 70 -17.79 -9.02 7.58
C ASP A 70 -18.87 -8.07 7.04
N ARG A 71 -18.59 -7.40 5.92
CA ARG A 71 -19.50 -6.36 5.40
C ARG A 71 -20.64 -7.04 4.67
N THR A 72 -21.69 -7.37 5.42
CA THR A 72 -23.07 -7.41 4.91
C THR A 72 -23.65 -5.99 4.81
N GLN A 73 -22.84 -5.00 4.44
CA GLN A 73 -23.30 -3.62 4.27
C GLN A 73 -23.37 -3.36 2.77
N ALA A 74 -24.58 -3.09 2.26
CA ALA A 74 -24.78 -2.71 0.88
C ALA A 74 -23.85 -1.54 0.55
N ARG A 75 -23.08 -1.68 -0.55
CA ARG A 75 -22.37 -0.54 -1.12
C ARG A 75 -23.38 0.59 -1.24
N LEU A 76 -23.07 1.75 -0.63
CA LEU A 76 -23.76 2.99 -0.95
C LEU A 76 -23.73 3.10 -2.47
N ALA A 77 -24.91 3.20 -3.09
CA ALA A 77 -25.00 3.36 -4.53
C ALA A 77 -24.10 4.54 -4.90
N ASP A 78 -23.09 4.27 -5.72
CA ASP A 78 -22.35 5.31 -6.41
C ASP A 78 -23.37 5.99 -7.32
N GLU A 79 -24.09 7.01 -6.81
CA GLU A 79 -24.66 8.01 -7.70
C GLU A 79 -23.48 8.69 -8.38
N GLU A 80 -23.38 8.42 -9.67
CA GLU A 80 -22.40 8.90 -10.64
C GLU A 80 -21.86 10.28 -10.26
N ARG A 81 -20.70 10.31 -9.61
CA ARG A 81 -19.95 11.56 -9.48
C ARG A 81 -19.53 11.94 -10.90
N PRO A 82 -19.95 13.10 -11.44
CA PRO A 82 -19.62 13.46 -12.80
C PRO A 82 -18.10 13.51 -12.95
N ARG A 83 -17.60 12.97 -14.08
CA ARG A 83 -16.19 13.09 -14.46
C ARG A 83 -15.81 14.56 -14.30
N ARG A 84 -14.80 14.84 -13.47
CA ARG A 84 -14.18 16.17 -13.50
C ARG A 84 -13.72 16.37 -14.93
N ASN A 85 -14.37 17.29 -15.63
CA ASN A 85 -13.88 17.77 -16.90
C ASN A 85 -12.46 18.26 -16.67
N ASP A 86 -11.51 17.56 -17.28
CA ASP A 86 -10.24 18.15 -17.63
C ASP A 86 -10.56 19.23 -18.68
N ASP A 87 -10.22 20.48 -18.38
CA ASP A 87 -10.26 21.60 -19.33
C ASP A 87 -9.26 22.68 -18.86
N PRO A 88 -8.54 23.34 -19.77
CA PRO A 88 -7.75 22.83 -20.88
C PRO A 88 -6.23 22.84 -20.58
#